data_AF-A0A833JPP9-F1
#
_entry.id   AF-A0A833JPP9-F1
#
_cell.length_a   1.000
_cell.length_b   1.000
_cell.length_c   1.000
_cell.angle_alpha   90.00
_cell.angle_beta   90.00
_cell.angle_gamma   90.00
#
_symmetry.space_group_name_H-M   'P 1'
#
loop_
_entity.id
_entity.type
_entity.pdbx_description
1 polymer ?
#
loop_
_entity_poly.entity_id
_entity_poly.type
_entity_poly.pdbx_seq_one_letter_code
_entity_poly.pdbx_strand_id
1 'polypeptide(L)'
;MEFFTAGKLLVGLVSMLATYSIWRLNRSHQETLAALNHAYSKEAHAANHLYTRKASHLEKASEIVGDLKFWAEKCVVPRTRTDFGDKETIAAKMSQAFEDLSLHAMKYPFVFEGVQDFYNSMNKLMGCVNFIENMANSKDFSSDSKAWREAVERFQTELSPLTQAIQNEINKVMEEI
;
A
#
# COMPACT_ATOMS: atom_id res chain seq x y z
N MET A 1 66.15 33.12 -37.54
CA MET A 1 65.82 31.71 -37.23
C MET A 1 65.25 31.52 -35.82
N GLU A 2 65.65 32.30 -34.82
CA GLU A 2 65.22 32.15 -33.41
C GLU A 2 63.72 32.43 -33.14
N PHE A 3 63.09 33.31 -33.92
CA PHE A 3 61.64 33.56 -33.81
C PHE A 3 60.77 32.35 -34.19
N PHE A 4 61.27 31.46 -35.06
CA PHE A 4 60.54 30.28 -35.53
C PHE A 4 60.57 29.14 -34.49
N THR A 5 61.65 29.03 -33.73
CA THR A 5 61.78 28.11 -32.59
C THR A 5 60.99 28.58 -31.38
N ALA A 6 61.00 29.88 -31.08
CA ALA A 6 60.19 30.46 -30.00
C ALA A 6 58.67 30.31 -30.23
N GLY A 7 58.20 30.48 -31.47
CA GLY A 7 56.79 30.28 -31.83
C GLY A 7 56.31 28.84 -31.66
N LYS A 8 57.14 27.84 -32.00
CA LYS A 8 56.82 26.42 -31.79
C LYS A 8 56.74 26.04 -30.31
N LEU A 9 57.61 26.62 -29.48
CA LEU A 9 57.64 26.40 -28.04
C LEU A 9 56.38 26.98 -27.35
N LEU A 10 55.95 28.17 -27.77
CA LEU A 10 54.71 28.81 -27.32
C LEU A 10 53.47 27.98 -27.69
N VAL A 11 53.39 27.51 -28.94
CA VAL A 11 52.27 26.65 -29.37
C VAL A 11 52.23 25.35 -28.56
N GLY A 12 53.38 24.71 -28.31
CA GLY A 12 53.45 23.50 -27.49
C GLY A 12 52.98 23.70 -26.05
N LEU A 13 53.37 24.81 -25.41
CA LEU A 13 52.93 25.17 -24.05
C LEU A 13 51.43 25.47 -23.99
N VAL A 14 50.90 26.20 -24.98
CA VAL A 14 49.46 26.50 -25.08
C VAL A 14 48.65 25.21 -25.28
N SER A 15 49.11 24.29 -26.13
CA SER A 15 48.46 23.00 -26.32
C SER A 15 48.47 22.15 -25.04
N MET A 16 49.59 22.05 -24.32
CA MET A 16 49.66 21.31 -23.04
C MET A 16 48.72 21.89 -21.99
N LEU A 17 48.69 23.23 -21.85
CA LEU A 17 47.78 23.91 -20.93
C LEU A 17 46.31 23.66 -21.29
N ALA A 18 45.96 23.72 -22.58
CA ALA A 18 44.61 23.44 -23.05
C ALA A 18 44.21 21.98 -22.75
N THR A 19 45.06 21.01 -23.06
CA THR A 19 44.79 19.58 -22.80
C THR A 19 44.66 19.30 -21.29
N TYR A 20 45.52 19.89 -20.45
CA TYR A 20 45.42 19.76 -19.00
C TYR A 20 44.12 20.37 -18.45
N SER A 21 43.73 21.54 -18.95
CA SER A 21 42.50 22.22 -18.56
C SER A 21 41.27 21.38 -18.92
N ILE A 22 41.23 20.84 -20.14
CA ILE A 22 40.17 19.94 -20.61
C ILE A 22 40.12 18.67 -19.76
N TRP A 23 41.27 18.05 -19.50
CA TRP A 23 41.35 16.85 -18.65
C TRP A 23 40.83 17.11 -17.24
N ARG A 24 41.23 18.21 -16.62
CA ARG A 24 40.80 18.59 -15.27
C ARG A 24 39.29 18.84 -15.22
N LEU A 25 38.76 19.54 -16.23
CA LEU A 25 37.34 19.85 -16.31
C LEU A 25 36.50 18.59 -16.56
N ASN A 26 36.98 17.70 -17.43
CA ASN A 26 36.35 16.40 -17.68
C ASN A 26 36.37 15.51 -16.43
N ARG A 27 37.50 15.47 -15.70
CA ARG A 27 37.61 14.74 -14.43
C ARG A 27 36.63 15.26 -13.39
N SER A 28 36.56 16.57 -13.18
CA SER A 28 35.61 17.19 -12.25
C SER A 28 34.15 16.94 -12.67
N HIS A 29 33.87 16.94 -13.98
CA HIS A 29 32.55 16.60 -14.51
C HIS A 29 32.19 15.14 -14.23
N GLN A 30 33.11 14.20 -14.44
CA GLN A 30 32.90 12.78 -14.13
C GLN A 30 32.69 12.54 -12.63
N GLU A 31 33.46 13.21 -11.77
CA GLU A 31 33.28 13.12 -10.31
C GLU A 31 31.91 13.66 -9.89
N THR A 32 31.46 14.78 -10.47
CA THR A 32 30.11 15.34 -10.21
C THR A 32 29.00 14.40 -10.70
N LEU A 33 29.13 13.82 -11.90
CA LEU A 33 28.17 12.85 -12.42
C LEU A 33 28.10 11.59 -11.55
N ALA A 34 29.23 11.10 -11.06
CA ALA A 34 29.27 9.96 -10.15
C ALA A 34 28.56 10.26 -8.82
N ALA A 35 28.78 11.46 -8.26
CA ALA A 35 28.09 11.89 -7.04
C ALA A 35 26.58 12.00 -7.24
N LEU A 36 26.14 12.56 -8.38
CA LEU A 36 24.72 12.66 -8.73
C LEU A 36 24.08 11.28 -8.92
N ASN A 37 24.74 10.38 -9.66
CA ASN A 37 24.26 9.01 -9.85
C ASN A 37 24.14 8.26 -8.52
N HIS A 38 25.11 8.43 -7.62
CA HIS A 38 25.06 7.81 -6.30
C HIS A 38 23.90 8.37 -5.45
N ALA A 39 23.69 9.69 -5.46
CA ALA A 39 22.55 10.31 -4.77
C ALA A 39 21.20 9.81 -5.31
N TYR A 40 21.06 9.80 -6.63
CA TYR A 40 19.86 9.30 -7.31
C TYR A 40 19.58 7.83 -7.00
N SER A 41 20.61 6.98 -7.04
CA SER A 41 20.47 5.56 -6.69
C SER A 41 20.03 5.36 -5.23
N LYS A 42 20.54 6.17 -4.30
CA LYS A 42 20.14 6.13 -2.90
C LYS A 42 18.68 6.54 -2.70
N GLU A 43 18.23 7.59 -3.38
CA GLU A 43 16.83 8.04 -3.35
C GLU A 43 15.89 6.99 -3.95
N ALA A 44 16.24 6.42 -5.10
CA ALA A 44 15.48 5.34 -5.73
C ALA A 44 15.35 4.12 -4.79
N HIS A 45 16.43 3.73 -4.10
CA HIS A 45 16.38 2.61 -3.17
C HIS A 45 15.50 2.90 -1.95
N ALA A 46 15.54 4.13 -1.43
CA ALA A 46 14.69 4.56 -0.32
C ALA A 46 13.20 4.57 -0.73
N ALA A 47 12.88 5.06 -1.92
CA ALA A 47 11.53 5.05 -2.48
C ALA A 47 11.02 3.61 -2.65
N ASN A 48 11.79 2.73 -3.29
CA ASN A 48 11.42 1.32 -3.47
C ASN A 48 11.17 0.61 -2.13
N HIS A 49 11.98 0.90 -1.11
CA HIS A 49 11.76 0.36 0.23
C HIS A 49 10.43 0.84 0.84
N LEU A 50 10.04 2.10 0.65
CA LEU A 50 8.76 2.62 1.12
C LEU A 50 7.58 2.00 0.35
N TYR A 51 7.67 1.88 -0.97
CA TYR A 51 6.64 1.27 -1.80
C TYR A 51 6.45 -0.21 -1.49
N THR A 52 7.54 -0.95 -1.32
CA THR A 52 7.51 -2.37 -0.91
C THR A 52 6.84 -2.53 0.45
N ARG A 53 7.14 -1.65 1.41
CA ARG A 53 6.48 -1.68 2.73
C ARG A 53 4.99 -1.36 2.63
N LYS A 54 4.60 -0.36 1.82
CA LYS A 54 3.20 -0.01 1.57
C LYS A 54 2.45 -1.19 0.94
N ALA A 55 3.02 -1.81 -0.09
CA ALA A 55 2.47 -3.00 -0.75
C ALA A 55 2.22 -4.14 0.25
N SER A 56 3.22 -4.48 1.06
CA SER A 56 3.11 -5.54 2.07
C SER A 56 1.99 -5.28 3.09
N HIS A 57 1.80 -4.03 3.52
CA HIS A 57 0.70 -3.68 4.43
C HIS A 57 -0.67 -3.71 3.73
N LEU A 58 -0.76 -3.29 2.46
CA LEU A 58 -1.98 -3.39 1.68
C LEU A 58 -2.38 -4.85 1.42
N GLU A 59 -1.43 -5.73 1.11
CA GLU A 59 -1.67 -7.18 0.98
C GLU A 59 -2.24 -7.76 2.27
N LYS A 60 -1.65 -7.40 3.42
CA LYS A 60 -2.16 -7.82 4.73
C LYS A 60 -3.56 -7.27 5.01
N ALA A 61 -3.83 -6.02 4.63
CA ALA A 61 -5.18 -5.46 4.74
C ALA A 61 -6.18 -6.21 3.84
N SER A 62 -5.78 -6.60 2.63
CA SER A 62 -6.60 -7.42 1.73
C SER A 62 -6.89 -8.81 2.29
N GLU A 63 -5.93 -9.43 2.98
CA GLU A 63 -6.15 -10.70 3.68
C GLU A 63 -7.25 -10.55 4.75
N ILE A 64 -7.15 -9.52 5.60
CA ILE A 64 -8.15 -9.25 6.65
C ILE A 64 -9.54 -8.94 6.04
N VAL A 65 -9.60 -8.19 4.94
CA VAL A 65 -10.85 -7.94 4.21
C VAL A 65 -11.43 -9.23 3.62
N GLY A 66 -10.56 -10.14 3.15
CA GLY A 66 -10.94 -11.48 2.73
C GLY A 66 -11.61 -12.26 3.86
N ASP A 67 -11.03 -12.23 5.06
CA ASP A 67 -11.60 -12.86 6.24
C ASP A 67 -12.95 -12.25 6.64
N LEU A 68 -13.05 -10.91 6.63
CA LEU A 68 -14.32 -10.20 6.87
C LEU A 68 -15.42 -10.68 5.93
N LYS A 69 -15.11 -10.74 4.63
CA LYS A 69 -16.04 -11.21 3.61
C LYS A 69 -16.43 -12.66 3.85
N PHE A 70 -15.45 -13.51 4.15
CA PHE A 70 -15.66 -14.94 4.41
C PHE A 70 -16.63 -15.16 5.57
N TRP A 71 -16.40 -14.52 6.72
CA TRP A 71 -17.26 -14.69 7.89
C TRP A 71 -18.66 -14.13 7.65
N ALA A 72 -18.79 -12.99 6.96
CA ALA A 72 -20.08 -12.44 6.58
C ALA A 72 -20.87 -13.37 5.64
N GLU A 73 -20.22 -14.04 4.69
CA GLU A 73 -20.89 -15.05 3.86
C GLU A 73 -21.41 -16.23 4.69
N LYS A 74 -20.67 -16.67 5.72
CA LYS A 74 -21.12 -17.73 6.64
C LYS A 74 -22.29 -17.30 7.52
N CYS A 75 -22.49 -15.99 7.74
CA CYS A 75 -23.69 -15.49 8.41
C CYS A 75 -24.98 -15.78 7.61
N VAL A 76 -24.94 -15.76 6.26
CA VAL A 76 -26.13 -15.96 5.41
C VAL A 76 -26.31 -17.41 4.97
N VAL A 77 -25.25 -18.08 4.51
CA VAL A 77 -25.41 -19.38 3.81
C VAL A 77 -24.58 -20.48 4.47
N PRO A 78 -25.22 -21.52 5.04
CA PRO A 78 -24.54 -22.76 5.38
C PRO A 78 -24.27 -23.56 4.10
N ARG A 79 -23.39 -23.05 3.25
CA ARG A 79 -23.14 -23.58 1.89
C ARG A 79 -22.28 -24.84 1.89
N THR A 80 -21.76 -25.25 3.03
CA THR A 80 -20.67 -26.21 3.17
C THR A 80 -20.98 -27.25 4.24
N ARG A 81 -20.50 -28.47 4.04
CA ARG A 81 -20.53 -29.56 5.04
C ARG A 81 -19.69 -29.27 6.28
N THR A 82 -18.77 -28.31 6.20
CA THR A 82 -17.94 -27.86 7.31
C THR A 82 -18.78 -27.11 8.33
N ASP A 83 -18.73 -27.55 9.59
CA ASP A 83 -19.26 -26.82 10.72
C ASP A 83 -18.32 -25.66 11.07
N PHE A 84 -18.84 -24.44 10.99
CA PHE A 84 -18.11 -23.21 11.29
C PHE A 84 -18.45 -22.64 12.69
N GLY A 85 -19.30 -23.35 13.44
CA GLY A 85 -19.86 -22.90 14.70
C GLY A 85 -21.25 -22.27 14.53
N ASP A 86 -21.82 -21.85 15.66
CA ASP A 86 -23.06 -21.09 15.71
C ASP A 86 -22.90 -19.66 15.14
N LYS A 87 -24.03 -18.99 14.94
CA LYS A 87 -24.06 -17.65 14.33
C LYS A 87 -23.44 -16.59 15.24
N GLU A 88 -23.49 -16.79 16.55
CA GLU A 88 -22.81 -15.95 17.55
C GLU A 88 -21.28 -16.02 17.36
N THR A 89 -20.72 -17.23 17.26
CA THR A 89 -19.29 -17.45 17.02
C THR A 89 -18.86 -16.87 15.67
N ILE A 90 -19.66 -17.04 14.63
CA ILE A 90 -19.37 -16.49 13.30
C ILE A 90 -19.39 -14.95 13.35
N ALA A 91 -20.39 -14.35 14.01
CA ALA A 91 -20.49 -12.90 14.16
C ALA A 91 -19.32 -12.33 14.97
N ALA A 92 -18.90 -13.02 16.03
CA ALA A 92 -17.72 -12.63 16.82
C ALA A 92 -16.43 -12.67 15.99
N LYS A 93 -16.22 -13.69 15.14
CA LYS A 93 -15.06 -13.75 14.24
C LYS A 93 -15.08 -12.65 13.17
N MET A 94 -16.26 -12.30 12.66
CA MET A 94 -16.43 -11.17 11.75
C MET A 94 -16.09 -9.84 12.46
N SER A 95 -16.55 -9.66 13.70
CA SER A 95 -16.26 -8.47 14.51
C SER A 95 -14.76 -8.35 14.79
N GLN A 96 -14.12 -9.46 15.19
CA GLN A 96 -12.68 -9.53 15.39
C GLN A 96 -11.87 -9.16 14.14
N ALA A 97 -12.25 -9.67 12.96
CA ALA A 97 -11.58 -9.31 11.72
C ALA A 97 -11.71 -7.81 11.40
N PHE A 98 -12.83 -7.18 11.79
CA PHE A 98 -13.02 -5.72 11.63
C PHE A 98 -12.13 -4.93 12.60
N GLU A 99 -12.03 -5.40 13.84
CA GLU A 99 -11.11 -4.83 14.84
C GLU A 99 -9.65 -4.95 14.40
N ASP A 100 -9.26 -6.09 13.84
CA ASP A 100 -7.91 -6.32 13.31
C ASP A 100 -7.59 -5.34 12.17
N LEU A 101 -8.53 -5.12 11.24
CA LEU A 101 -8.37 -4.14 10.16
C LEU A 101 -8.26 -2.71 10.72
N SER A 102 -9.11 -2.37 11.68
CA SER A 102 -9.11 -1.06 12.34
C SER A 102 -7.80 -0.80 13.06
N LEU A 103 -7.31 -1.79 13.82
CA LEU A 103 -6.03 -1.73 14.51
C LEU A 103 -4.86 -1.63 13.52
N HIS A 104 -4.94 -2.34 12.40
CA HIS A 104 -3.92 -2.26 11.35
C HIS A 104 -3.85 -0.85 10.75
N ALA A 105 -5.02 -0.26 10.46
CA ALA A 105 -5.12 1.11 9.95
C ALA A 105 -4.57 2.15 10.93
N MET A 106 -4.86 2.01 12.22
CA MET A 106 -4.33 2.90 13.25
C MET A 106 -2.81 2.78 13.43
N LYS A 107 -2.25 1.57 13.29
CA LYS A 107 -0.81 1.33 13.41
C LYS A 107 -0.02 1.84 12.19
N TYR A 108 -0.62 1.81 11.01
CA TYR A 108 0.04 2.14 9.75
C TYR A 108 -0.76 3.16 8.92
N PRO A 109 -1.00 4.38 9.43
CA PRO A 109 -1.88 5.35 8.76
C PRO A 109 -1.37 5.76 7.38
N PHE A 110 -0.04 5.81 7.18
CA PHE A 110 0.59 6.14 5.91
C PHE A 110 0.22 5.19 4.76
N VAL A 111 -0.20 3.96 5.08
CA VAL A 111 -0.61 2.95 4.10
C VAL A 111 -1.97 3.32 3.49
N PHE A 112 -2.86 3.88 4.31
CA PHE A 112 -4.27 4.10 3.97
C PHE A 112 -4.58 5.54 3.54
N GLU A 113 -3.63 6.47 3.67
CA GLU A 113 -3.79 7.87 3.29
C GLU A 113 -4.16 8.06 1.80
N GLY A 114 -3.68 7.17 0.93
CA GLY A 114 -4.02 7.15 -0.51
C GLY A 114 -5.27 6.34 -0.86
N VAL A 115 -5.84 5.58 0.08
CA VAL A 115 -7.00 4.72 -0.16
C VAL A 115 -8.27 5.57 -0.11
N GLN A 116 -8.90 5.74 -1.26
CA GLN A 116 -10.10 6.56 -1.40
C GLN A 116 -11.23 6.10 -0.47
N ASP A 117 -11.83 7.05 0.26
CA ASP A 117 -12.97 6.84 1.15
C ASP A 117 -12.79 5.72 2.20
N PHE A 118 -11.55 5.37 2.54
CA PHE A 118 -11.23 4.26 3.45
C PHE A 118 -11.92 4.41 4.81
N TYR A 119 -11.68 5.52 5.51
CA TYR A 119 -12.25 5.75 6.85
C TYR A 119 -13.76 5.91 6.85
N ASN A 120 -14.33 6.46 5.77
CA ASN A 120 -15.78 6.53 5.62
C ASN A 120 -16.39 5.14 5.49
N SER A 121 -15.79 4.28 4.66
CA SER A 121 -16.19 2.88 4.51
C SER A 121 -16.04 2.11 5.83
N MET A 122 -14.93 2.30 6.55
CA MET A 122 -14.72 1.70 7.87
C MET A 122 -15.80 2.10 8.88
N ASN A 123 -16.20 3.37 8.92
CA ASN A 123 -17.25 3.84 9.83
C ASN A 123 -18.62 3.22 9.52
N LYS A 124 -18.98 3.07 8.24
CA LYS A 124 -20.23 2.41 7.83
C LYS A 124 -20.20 0.92 8.15
N LEU A 125 -19.07 0.28 7.92
CA LEU A 125 -18.86 -1.13 8.24
C LEU A 125 -18.96 -1.37 9.75
N MET A 126 -18.35 -0.53 10.58
CA MET A 126 -18.47 -0.60 12.04
C MET A 126 -19.94 -0.64 12.48
N GLY A 127 -20.78 0.24 11.91
CA GLY A 127 -22.21 0.26 12.22
C GLY A 127 -22.90 -1.06 11.85
N CYS A 128 -22.54 -1.66 10.72
CA CYS A 128 -23.09 -2.94 10.28
C CYS A 128 -22.58 -4.12 11.13
N VAL A 129 -21.29 -4.16 11.45
CA VAL A 129 -20.66 -5.18 12.30
C VAL A 129 -21.30 -5.18 13.68
N ASN A 130 -21.38 -4.02 14.33
CA ASN A 130 -22.01 -3.87 15.63
C ASN A 130 -23.47 -4.30 15.61
N PHE A 131 -24.20 -3.98 14.54
CA PHE A 131 -25.60 -4.39 14.41
C PHE A 131 -25.75 -5.91 14.29
N ILE A 132 -24.93 -6.55 13.46
CA ILE A 132 -24.93 -8.01 13.28
C ILE A 132 -24.54 -8.71 14.58
N GLU A 133 -23.48 -8.27 15.24
CA GLU A 133 -23.01 -8.85 16.51
C GLU A 133 -24.06 -8.73 17.62
N ASN A 134 -24.68 -7.56 17.77
CA ASN A 134 -25.76 -7.38 18.76
C ASN A 134 -26.98 -8.25 18.45
N MET A 135 -27.33 -8.41 17.18
CA MET A 135 -28.46 -9.25 16.78
C MET A 135 -28.19 -10.73 17.03
N ALA A 136 -26.97 -11.20 16.71
CA ALA A 136 -26.56 -12.57 16.96
C ALA A 136 -26.60 -12.93 18.45
N ASN A 137 -26.17 -12.00 19.33
CA ASN A 137 -26.19 -12.17 20.78
C ASN A 137 -27.55 -11.89 21.44
N SER A 138 -28.60 -11.57 20.67
CA SER A 138 -29.91 -11.24 21.21
C SER A 138 -30.70 -12.50 21.58
N LYS A 139 -31.51 -12.42 22.65
CA LYS A 139 -32.36 -13.55 23.09
C LYS A 139 -33.44 -13.93 22.07
N ASP A 140 -33.79 -13.00 21.19
CA ASP A 140 -34.80 -13.18 20.14
C ASP A 140 -34.17 -13.51 18.77
N PHE A 141 -32.91 -13.95 18.77
CA PHE A 141 -32.18 -14.24 17.54
C PHE A 141 -32.85 -15.32 16.69
N SER A 142 -32.98 -15.05 15.39
CA SER A 142 -33.36 -16.03 14.39
C SER A 142 -32.60 -15.77 13.10
N SER A 143 -31.82 -16.77 12.65
CA SER A 143 -31.08 -16.72 11.39
C SER A 143 -31.97 -16.67 10.15
N ASP A 144 -33.23 -17.05 10.28
CA ASP A 144 -34.21 -17.01 9.19
C ASP A 144 -34.96 -15.67 9.13
N SER A 145 -34.76 -14.81 10.13
CA SER A 145 -35.41 -13.50 10.17
C SER A 145 -35.01 -12.64 8.97
N LYS A 146 -35.96 -11.82 8.51
CA LYS A 146 -35.72 -10.84 7.44
C LYS A 146 -34.66 -9.81 7.87
N ALA A 147 -34.73 -9.37 9.13
CA ALA A 147 -33.80 -8.41 9.71
C ALA A 147 -32.34 -8.90 9.68
N TRP A 148 -32.11 -10.18 10.02
CA TRP A 148 -30.77 -10.78 9.93
C TRP A 148 -30.23 -10.78 8.50
N ARG A 149 -31.05 -11.23 7.54
CA ARG A 149 -30.65 -11.26 6.13
C ARG A 149 -30.34 -9.86 5.58
N GLU A 150 -31.18 -8.88 5.87
CA GLU A 150 -30.98 -7.47 5.48
C GLU A 150 -29.72 -6.88 6.13
N ALA A 151 -29.44 -7.21 7.39
CA ALA A 151 -28.23 -6.75 8.10
C ALA A 151 -26.95 -7.21 7.39
N VAL A 152 -26.90 -8.50 7.05
CA VAL A 152 -25.71 -9.09 6.43
C VAL A 152 -25.58 -8.65 4.96
N GLU A 153 -26.68 -8.54 4.23
CA GLU A 153 -26.68 -8.01 2.86
C GLU A 153 -26.21 -6.54 2.82
N ARG A 154 -26.64 -5.73 3.77
CA ARG A 154 -26.13 -4.36 3.94
C ARG A 154 -24.63 -4.35 4.23
N PHE A 155 -24.15 -5.20 5.15
CA PHE A 155 -22.72 -5.31 5.42
C PHE A 155 -21.92 -5.66 4.15
N GLN A 156 -22.37 -6.65 3.38
CA GLN A 156 -21.71 -7.06 2.13
C GLN A 156 -21.68 -5.92 1.10
N THR A 157 -22.76 -5.15 1.01
CA THR A 157 -22.87 -3.99 0.13
C THR A 157 -21.88 -2.89 0.54
N GLU A 158 -21.75 -2.60 1.83
CA GLU A 158 -20.82 -1.61 2.36
C GLU A 158 -19.35 -2.08 2.33
N LEU A 159 -19.08 -3.39 2.28
CA LEU A 159 -17.73 -3.96 2.19
C LEU A 159 -17.14 -3.87 0.78
N SER A 160 -17.99 -3.92 -0.25
CA SER A 160 -17.55 -3.91 -1.65
C SER A 160 -16.74 -2.65 -2.03
N PRO A 161 -17.18 -1.42 -1.69
CA PRO A 161 -16.38 -0.21 -1.93
C PRO A 161 -14.99 -0.26 -1.27
N LEU A 162 -14.91 -0.75 -0.03
CA LEU A 162 -13.63 -0.86 0.69
C LEU A 162 -12.68 -1.84 0.00
N THR A 163 -13.21 -3.00 -0.43
CA THR A 163 -12.44 -4.03 -1.13
C THR A 163 -11.87 -3.47 -2.44
N GLN A 164 -12.70 -2.78 -3.22
CA GLN A 164 -12.28 -2.14 -4.47
C GLN A 164 -11.25 -1.03 -4.24
N ALA A 165 -11.44 -0.20 -3.22
CA ALA A 165 -10.50 0.87 -2.90
C ALA A 165 -9.11 0.34 -2.55
N ILE A 166 -9.02 -0.70 -1.73
CA ILE A 166 -7.74 -1.34 -1.38
C ILE A 166 -7.12 -2.00 -2.61
N GLN A 167 -7.89 -2.71 -3.43
CA GLN A 167 -7.38 -3.36 -4.64
C GLN A 167 -6.86 -2.35 -5.67
N ASN A 168 -7.56 -1.23 -5.85
CA ASN A 168 -7.11 -0.14 -6.71
C ASN A 168 -5.80 0.46 -6.22
N GLU A 169 -5.65 0.64 -4.90
CA GLU A 169 -4.41 1.17 -4.33
C GLU A 169 -3.24 0.17 -4.47
N ILE A 170 -3.49 -1.12 -4.33
CA ILE A 170 -2.48 -2.16 -4.61
C ILE A 170 -2.01 -2.06 -6.07
N ASN A 171 -2.94 -1.97 -7.03
CA ASN A 171 -2.58 -1.87 -8.44
C ASN A 171 -1.72 -0.63 -8.73
N LYS A 172 -2.06 0.53 -8.15
CA LYS A 172 -1.23 1.74 -8.27
C LYS A 172 0.18 1.55 -7.70
N VAL A 173 0.29 0.98 -6.49
CA VAL A 173 1.60 0.73 -5.87
C VAL A 173 2.44 -0.22 -6.72
N MET A 174 1.81 -1.23 -7.34
CA MET A 174 2.49 -2.16 -8.25
C MET A 174 2.93 -1.52 -9.57
N GLU A 175 2.27 -0.44 -10.03
CA GLU A 175 2.70 0.35 -11.19
C GLU A 175 3.87 1.30 -10.86
N GLU A 176 4.05 1.65 -9.58
CA GLU A 176 5.11 2.54 -9.07
C GLU A 176 6.40 1.80 -8.64
N ILE A 177 6.38 0.47 -8.54
CA ILE A 177 7.52 -0.41 -8.22
C ILE A 177 8.24 -0.85 -9.50
#